data_AF-A0A3P7NB90-F1
#
_entry.id   AF-A0A3P7NB90-F1
#
_cell.length_a   1.000
_cell.length_b   1.000
_cell.length_c   1.000
_cell.angle_alpha   90.00
_cell.angle_beta   90.00
_cell.angle_gamma   90.00
#
_symmetry.space_group_name_H-M   'P 1'
#
loop_
_entity.id
_entity.type
_entity.pdbx_description
1 polymer ?
#
loop_
_entity_poly.entity_id
_entity_poly.type
_entity_poly.pdbx_seq_one_letter_code
_entity_poly.pdbx_strand_id
1 'polypeptide(L)'
;MTFSQVLLENALEYSPHARQLKARFRPTSGRRRPPKEPTADVHVVYTDDNEPKFTISDPCLPPGRETSLTDRDLIISRSLSATRQASRIPPVVFQGTGNLTLCRAFQKTLLKKDMPCPKAPCSMNGVHQPPIDFNKVKFYAMSEYWYTSADLDNRVNTYDFSSFEKHAKVRFAKCIF
;
A
#
# COMPACT_ATOMS: atom_id res chain seq x y z
N MET A 1 -1.07 -1.67 8.78
CA MET A 1 -1.86 -0.86 7.84
C MET A 1 -1.49 -1.34 6.46
N THR A 2 -2.43 -1.93 5.73
CA THR A 2 -2.17 -2.45 4.37
C THR A 2 -2.25 -1.31 3.35
N PHE A 3 -1.66 -1.50 2.17
CA PHE A 3 -1.74 -0.51 1.10
C PHE A 3 -3.19 -0.25 0.67
N SER A 4 -4.00 -1.31 0.56
CA SER A 4 -5.42 -1.26 0.24
C SER A 4 -6.23 -0.42 1.25
N GLN A 5 -5.89 -0.46 2.54
CA GLN A 5 -6.50 0.44 3.54
C GLN A 5 -6.21 1.91 3.24
N VAL A 6 -4.98 2.24 2.81
CA VAL A 6 -4.64 3.62 2.51
C VAL A 6 -5.32 4.10 1.23
N LEU A 7 -5.48 3.22 0.22
CA LEU A 7 -6.26 3.54 -0.97
C LEU A 7 -7.73 3.83 -0.63
N LEU A 8 -8.34 3.04 0.25
CA LEU A 8 -9.69 3.32 0.74
C LEU A 8 -9.75 4.67 1.48
N GLU A 9 -8.76 4.96 2.31
CA GLU A 9 -8.64 6.25 3.00
C GLU A 9 -8.47 7.44 2.05
N ASN A 10 -7.77 7.24 0.93
CA ASN A 10 -7.63 8.21 -0.14
C ASN A 10 -8.96 8.44 -0.85
N ALA A 11 -9.64 7.35 -1.22
CA ALA A 11 -10.95 7.38 -1.86
C ALA A 11 -12.01 8.06 -0.98
N LEU A 12 -12.01 7.80 0.33
CA LEU A 12 -12.88 8.46 1.30
C LEU A 12 -12.66 9.99 1.37
N GLU A 13 -11.45 10.46 1.08
CA GLU A 13 -11.10 11.88 1.17
C GLU A 13 -11.29 12.61 -0.17
N TYR A 14 -10.88 12.00 -1.28
CA TYR A 14 -10.70 12.69 -2.56
C TYR A 14 -11.58 12.19 -3.70
N SER A 15 -12.25 11.05 -3.58
CA SER A 15 -13.06 10.52 -4.69
C SER A 15 -14.42 11.24 -4.84
N PRO A 16 -15.00 11.28 -6.06
CA PRO A 16 -16.37 11.74 -6.27
C PRO A 16 -17.41 10.95 -5.45
N HIS A 17 -17.09 9.68 -5.14
CA HIS A 17 -17.94 8.75 -4.41
C HIS A 17 -17.71 8.78 -2.88
N ALA A 18 -16.94 9.74 -2.38
CA ALA A 18 -16.59 9.85 -0.96
C ALA A 18 -17.81 9.83 -0.02
N ARG A 19 -18.95 10.42 -0.42
CA ARG A 19 -20.18 10.41 0.39
C ARG A 19 -20.72 9.00 0.61
N GLN A 20 -20.78 8.19 -0.45
CA GLN A 20 -21.28 6.81 -0.37
C GLN A 20 -20.30 5.92 0.41
N LEU A 21 -19.00 6.10 0.19
CA LEU A 21 -17.97 5.40 0.95
C LEU A 21 -18.02 5.76 2.45
N LYS A 22 -18.19 7.05 2.78
CA LYS A 22 -18.30 7.55 4.18
C LYS A 22 -19.57 7.08 4.91
N ALA A 23 -20.61 6.70 4.17
CA ALA A 23 -21.79 6.06 4.76
C ALA A 23 -21.50 4.64 5.27
N ARG A 24 -20.43 4.00 4.78
CA ARG A 24 -20.06 2.61 5.10
C ARG A 24 -18.80 2.53 5.97
N PHE A 25 -17.80 3.34 5.67
CA PHE A 25 -16.50 3.38 6.35
C PHE A 25 -16.24 4.75 6.95
N ARG A 26 -15.81 4.78 8.21
CA ARG A 26 -15.50 6.03 8.90
C ARG A 26 -14.01 6.07 9.27
N PRO A 27 -13.27 7.09 8.81
CA PRO A 27 -11.92 7.32 9.31
C PRO A 27 -11.94 7.78 10.77
N THR A 28 -10.91 7.41 11.55
CA THR A 28 -10.81 7.84 12.94
C THR A 28 -10.56 9.35 13.07
N SER A 29 -11.10 9.95 14.13
CA SER A 29 -10.93 11.37 14.42
C SER A 29 -9.46 11.68 14.74
N GLY A 30 -8.91 12.74 14.15
CA GLY A 30 -7.52 13.17 14.37
C GLY A 30 -6.48 12.48 13.50
N ARG A 31 -6.89 11.64 12.53
CA ARG A 31 -5.96 11.10 11.53
C ARG A 31 -5.34 12.23 10.69
N ARG A 32 -4.08 12.05 10.27
CA ARG A 32 -3.50 12.90 9.20
C ARG A 32 -4.14 12.49 7.88
N ARG A 33 -4.56 13.49 7.08
CA ARG A 33 -5.05 13.23 5.73
C ARG A 33 -3.93 12.56 4.90
N PRO A 34 -4.21 11.46 4.19
CA PRO A 34 -3.23 10.88 3.29
C PRO A 34 -2.93 11.87 2.16
N PRO A 35 -1.72 11.86 1.57
CA PRO A 35 -1.45 12.62 0.34
C PRO A 35 -2.46 12.23 -0.75
N LYS A 36 -2.94 13.19 -1.54
CA LYS A 36 -3.86 12.92 -2.66
C LYS A 36 -3.16 12.03 -3.69
N GLU A 37 -3.80 10.93 -4.07
CA GLU A 37 -3.24 10.01 -5.06
C GLU A 37 -3.90 10.30 -6.41
N PRO A 38 -3.17 10.81 -7.42
CA PRO A 38 -3.75 11.19 -8.70
C PRO A 38 -4.21 9.99 -9.53
N THR A 39 -3.72 8.78 -9.26
CA THR A 39 -4.05 7.56 -9.99
C THR A 39 -4.98 6.61 -9.22
N ALA A 40 -5.45 6.99 -8.03
CA ALA A 40 -6.42 6.20 -7.27
C ALA A 40 -7.81 6.41 -7.85
N ASP A 41 -8.12 5.68 -8.93
CA ASP A 41 -9.44 5.69 -9.53
C ASP A 41 -10.40 4.76 -8.76
N VAL A 42 -11.66 5.18 -8.67
CA VAL A 42 -12.72 4.47 -7.97
C VAL A 42 -13.86 4.23 -8.94
N HIS A 43 -14.02 2.99 -9.37
CA HIS A 43 -15.14 2.57 -10.20
C HIS A 43 -16.28 2.06 -9.32
N VAL A 44 -17.51 2.46 -9.64
CA VAL A 44 -18.72 1.97 -8.95
C VAL A 44 -19.54 1.15 -9.92
N VAL A 45 -19.82 -0.09 -9.53
CA VAL A 45 -20.70 -1.00 -10.25
C VAL A 45 -21.89 -1.30 -9.35
N TYR A 46 -23.11 -1.25 -9.87
CA TYR A 46 -24.31 -1.61 -9.12
C TYR A 46 -24.59 -3.10 -9.33
N THR A 47 -24.87 -3.82 -8.25
CA THR A 47 -25.32 -5.22 -8.33
C THR A 47 -26.76 -5.31 -8.81
N ASP A 48 -27.25 -6.52 -9.11
CA ASP A 48 -28.64 -6.76 -9.50
C ASP A 48 -29.65 -6.30 -8.42
N ASP A 49 -29.23 -6.33 -7.15
CA ASP A 49 -29.98 -5.80 -5.99
C ASP A 49 -29.89 -4.26 -5.86
N ASN A 50 -29.31 -3.58 -6.85
CA ASN A 50 -29.06 -2.13 -6.87
C ASN A 50 -28.13 -1.63 -5.72
N GLU A 51 -27.26 -2.50 -5.22
CA GLU A 51 -26.27 -2.15 -4.19
C GLU A 51 -24.94 -1.71 -4.84
N PRO A 52 -24.31 -0.61 -4.39
CA PRO A 52 -23.04 -0.16 -4.95
C PRO A 52 -21.87 -1.06 -4.49
N LYS A 53 -21.13 -1.57 -5.48
CA LYS A 53 -19.83 -2.23 -5.34
C LYS A 53 -18.72 -1.26 -5.79
N PHE A 54 -17.75 -1.03 -4.91
CA PHE A 54 -16.63 -0.12 -5.19
C PHE A 54 -15.41 -0.94 -5.59
N THR A 55 -14.85 -0.65 -6.76
CA THR A 55 -13.57 -1.21 -7.21
C THR A 55 -12.52 -0.11 -7.20
N ILE A 56 -11.42 -0.35 -6.48
CA ILE A 56 -10.30 0.58 -6.36
C ILE A 56 -9.06 -0.05 -6.98
N SER A 57 -8.38 0.67 -7.87
CA SER A 57 -7.14 0.19 -8.47
C SER A 57 -5.99 0.16 -7.47
N ASP A 58 -5.36 -0.99 -7.33
CA ASP A 58 -4.25 -1.25 -6.40
C ASP A 58 -2.93 -1.46 -7.17
N PRO A 59 -2.07 -0.44 -7.31
CA PRO A 59 -0.77 -0.61 -7.96
C PRO A 59 0.20 -1.49 -7.19
N CYS A 60 -0.09 -1.88 -5.94
CA CYS A 60 0.71 -2.82 -5.17
C CYS A 60 0.20 -4.27 -5.27
N LEU A 61 -0.80 -4.55 -6.11
CA LEU A 61 -1.20 -5.91 -6.45
C LEU A 61 -0.87 -6.23 -7.91
N PRO A 62 -0.46 -7.49 -8.22
CA PRO A 62 -0.27 -7.94 -9.60
C PRO A 62 -1.57 -7.86 -10.39
N PRO A 63 -1.51 -7.62 -11.72
CA PRO A 63 -2.69 -7.55 -12.56
C PRO A 63 -3.46 -8.88 -12.53
N GLY A 64 -4.79 -8.80 -12.61
CA GLY A 64 -5.69 -9.95 -12.47
C GLY A 64 -5.87 -10.47 -11.04
N ARG A 65 -5.10 -9.97 -10.06
CA ARG A 65 -5.33 -10.28 -8.64
C ARG A 65 -6.37 -9.32 -8.06
N GLU A 66 -7.32 -9.89 -7.33
CA GLU A 66 -8.30 -9.14 -6.56
C GLU A 66 -8.19 -9.47 -5.07
N THR A 67 -8.48 -8.48 -4.23
CA THR A 67 -8.65 -8.68 -2.78
C THR A 67 -9.75 -7.78 -2.26
N SER A 68 -10.23 -8.06 -1.05
CA SER A 68 -11.23 -7.26 -0.36
C SER A 68 -10.86 -7.13 1.11
N LEU A 69 -11.35 -6.08 1.78
CA LEU A 69 -11.13 -5.93 3.21
C LEU A 69 -12.00 -6.92 3.98
N THR A 70 -11.38 -7.67 4.88
CA THR A 70 -12.07 -8.53 5.82
C THR A 70 -12.43 -7.76 7.10
N ASP A 71 -13.34 -8.31 7.91
CA ASP A 71 -13.62 -7.76 9.24
C ASP A 71 -12.36 -7.65 10.11
N ARG A 72 -11.43 -8.61 9.98
CA ARG A 72 -10.14 -8.58 10.69
C ARG A 72 -9.28 -7.39 10.27
N ASP A 73 -9.26 -7.06 8.98
CA ASP A 73 -8.51 -5.90 8.49
C ASP A 73 -9.07 -4.60 9.08
N LEU A 74 -10.38 -4.52 9.24
CA LEU A 74 -11.05 -3.36 9.84
C LEU A 74 -10.82 -3.29 11.36
N ILE A 75 -10.79 -4.42 12.05
CA ILE A 75 -10.49 -4.49 13.49
C ILE A 75 -9.04 -4.07 13.78
N ILE A 76 -8.09 -4.50 12.95
CA ILE A 76 -6.66 -4.19 13.13
C ILE A 76 -6.35 -2.75 12.68
N SER A 77 -7.22 -2.16 11.87
CA SER A 77 -7.07 -0.77 11.45
C SER A 77 -7.24 0.20 12.62
N ARG A 78 -6.22 1.04 12.83
CA ARG A 78 -6.27 2.15 13.80
C ARG A 78 -6.88 3.43 13.21
N SER A 79 -7.11 3.44 11.90
CA SER A 79 -7.44 4.63 11.13
C SER A 79 -8.77 4.53 10.40
N LEU A 80 -9.37 3.34 10.33
CA LEU A 80 -10.66 3.06 9.70
C LEU A 80 -11.52 2.19 10.61
N SER A 81 -12.83 2.46 10.63
CA SER A 81 -13.82 1.60 11.28
C SER A 81 -15.05 1.43 10.39
N ALA A 82 -15.67 0.25 10.45
CA ALA A 82 -16.97 0.00 9.83
C ALA A 82 -18.08 0.76 10.58
N THR A 83 -19.07 1.27 9.85
CA THR A 83 -20.27 1.86 10.44
C THR A 83 -21.33 0.80 10.74
N ARG A 84 -22.37 1.12 11.53
CA ARG A 84 -23.47 0.18 11.81
C ARG A 84 -24.26 -0.23 10.55
N GLN A 85 -24.25 0.58 9.48
CA GLN A 85 -24.80 0.21 8.17
C GLN A 85 -23.92 -0.79 7.39
N ALA A 86 -22.72 -1.11 7.88
CA ALA A 86 -21.85 -2.11 7.27
C ALA A 86 -22.29 -3.56 7.53
N SER A 87 -23.42 -3.79 8.22
CA SER A 87 -24.00 -5.12 8.50
C SER A 87 -24.33 -5.96 7.25
N ARG A 88 -24.17 -5.39 6.06
CA ARG A 88 -23.96 -6.08 4.78
C ARG A 88 -22.74 -5.41 4.13
N ILE A 89 -21.54 -5.97 4.20
CA ILE A 89 -20.36 -5.43 3.51
C ILE A 89 -20.37 -5.99 2.06
N PRO A 90 -20.92 -5.31 1.03
CA PRO A 90 -20.51 -5.59 -0.33
C PRO A 90 -19.13 -4.97 -0.56
N PRO A 91 -18.31 -5.64 -1.37
CA PRO A 91 -16.87 -5.59 -1.25
C PRO A 91 -16.34 -4.29 -1.84
N VAL A 92 -15.59 -3.52 -1.04
CA VAL A 92 -14.53 -2.72 -1.63
C VAL A 92 -13.53 -3.73 -2.17
N VAL A 93 -13.51 -3.88 -3.49
CA VAL A 93 -12.56 -4.75 -4.19
C VAL A 93 -11.38 -3.92 -4.60
N PHE A 94 -10.18 -4.43 -4.32
CA PHE A 94 -8.94 -3.86 -4.78
C PHE A 94 -8.46 -4.71 -5.94
N GLN A 95 -8.35 -4.07 -7.11
CA GLN A 95 -7.94 -4.74 -8.34
C GLN A 95 -6.51 -4.37 -8.67
N GLY A 96 -5.65 -5.38 -8.80
CA GLY A 96 -4.24 -5.16 -9.09
C GLY A 96 -4.00 -4.56 -10.47
N THR A 97 -3.11 -3.58 -10.54
CA THR A 97 -2.66 -2.96 -11.80
C THR A 97 -1.19 -3.24 -12.12
N GLY A 98 -0.42 -3.81 -11.18
CA GLY A 98 0.97 -4.18 -11.44
C GLY A 98 1.93 -3.00 -11.62
N ASN A 99 1.63 -1.82 -11.10
CA ASN A 99 2.49 -0.65 -11.25
C ASN A 99 3.47 -0.47 -10.07
N LEU A 100 4.61 -1.17 -10.15
CA LEU A 100 5.63 -1.14 -9.10
C LEU A 100 6.18 0.28 -8.82
N THR A 101 6.26 1.14 -9.84
CA THR A 101 6.76 2.51 -9.67
C THR A 101 5.83 3.32 -8.78
N LEU A 102 4.53 3.28 -9.04
CA LEU A 102 3.51 3.93 -8.21
C LEU A 102 3.44 3.31 -6.82
N CYS A 103 3.43 1.97 -6.73
CA CYS A 103 3.45 1.27 -5.45
C CYS A 103 4.62 1.72 -4.56
N ARG A 104 5.84 1.76 -5.12
CA ARG A 104 7.04 2.19 -4.41
C ARG A 104 6.98 3.66 -4.01
N ALA A 105 6.49 4.54 -4.90
CA ALA A 105 6.33 5.96 -4.58
C ALA A 105 5.43 6.15 -3.37
N PHE A 106 4.34 5.40 -3.31
CA PHE A 106 3.47 5.42 -2.15
C PHE A 106 4.14 4.88 -0.88
N GLN A 107 4.81 3.72 -0.96
CA GLN A 107 5.47 3.11 0.20
C GLN A 107 6.51 4.06 0.83
N LYS A 108 7.15 4.93 0.03
CA LYS A 108 8.06 5.96 0.56
C LYS A 108 7.38 6.89 1.57
N THR A 109 6.08 7.16 1.44
CA THR A 109 5.31 7.99 2.39
C THR A 109 5.31 7.36 3.79
N LEU A 110 5.29 6.03 3.88
CA LEU A 110 5.29 5.31 5.17
C LEU A 110 6.58 5.50 5.96
N LEU A 111 7.68 5.86 5.28
CA LEU A 111 8.99 6.08 5.89
C LEU A 111 9.05 7.41 6.67
N LYS A 112 8.10 8.32 6.41
CA LYS A 112 8.00 9.66 7.01
C LYS A 112 9.35 10.40 7.07
N LYS A 113 10.02 10.50 5.92
CA LYS A 113 11.35 11.12 5.80
C LYS A 113 11.35 12.62 6.08
N ASP A 114 10.20 13.29 5.96
CA ASP A 114 10.05 14.73 6.22
C ASP A 114 9.80 15.05 7.71
N MET A 115 9.80 14.05 8.59
CA MET A 115 9.69 14.28 10.03
C MET A 115 10.90 15.07 10.55
N PRO A 116 10.72 15.97 11.54
CA PRO A 116 11.84 16.68 12.16
C PRO A 116 12.96 15.72 12.58
N CYS A 117 14.19 16.07 12.25
CA CYS A 117 15.39 15.28 12.54
C CYS A 117 16.28 16.08 13.51
N PRO A 118 16.12 15.93 14.83
CA PRO A 118 16.87 16.71 15.81
C PRO A 118 18.38 16.47 15.73
N LYS A 119 18.79 15.29 15.25
CA LYS A 119 20.19 14.91 15.08
C LYS A 119 20.39 14.24 13.72
N ALA A 120 20.91 14.98 12.76
CA ALA A 120 21.22 14.47 11.43
C ALA A 120 22.45 13.52 11.44
N PRO A 121 22.54 12.54 10.51
CA PRO A 121 21.50 12.13 9.56
C PRO A 121 20.40 11.28 10.23
N CYS A 122 19.21 11.23 9.61
CA CYS A 122 18.10 10.38 10.03
C CYS A 122 17.70 9.40 8.93
N SER A 123 17.16 8.23 9.31
CA SER A 123 16.74 7.19 8.36
C SER A 123 15.25 7.24 8.03
N MET A 124 14.40 7.00 9.04
CA MET A 124 12.94 7.00 8.94
C MET A 124 12.35 7.59 10.23
N ASN A 125 11.15 8.17 10.14
CA ASN A 125 10.43 8.74 11.28
C ASN A 125 11.26 9.75 12.13
N GLY A 126 12.22 10.46 11.54
CA GLY A 126 13.09 11.41 12.27
C GLY A 126 14.08 10.76 13.24
N VAL A 127 14.32 9.44 13.13
CA VAL A 127 15.26 8.72 14.00
C VAL A 127 16.68 8.86 13.46
N HIS A 128 17.59 9.32 14.32
CA HIS A 128 19.01 9.45 14.01
C HIS A 128 19.62 8.10 13.61
N GLN A 129 20.32 8.08 12.47
CA GLN A 129 21.13 6.97 12.02
C GLN A 129 22.53 7.50 11.68
N PRO A 130 23.60 6.98 12.29
CA PRO A 130 24.96 7.36 11.94
C PRO A 130 25.25 7.17 10.44
N PRO A 131 26.09 8.02 9.83
CA PRO A 131 26.50 7.84 8.45
C PRO A 131 27.21 6.48 8.29
N ILE A 132 26.90 5.81 7.19
CA ILE A 132 27.47 4.50 6.86
C ILE A 132 28.53 4.69 5.79
N ASP A 133 29.76 4.26 6.05
CA ASP A 133 30.82 4.20 5.05
C ASP A 133 30.75 2.85 4.30
N PHE A 134 29.97 2.81 3.22
CA PHE A 134 29.72 1.60 2.43
C PHE A 134 30.98 0.97 1.82
N ASN A 135 32.12 1.67 1.79
CA ASN A 135 33.39 1.10 1.33
C ASN A 135 34.08 0.25 2.41
N LYS A 136 33.70 0.43 3.68
CA LYS A 136 34.32 -0.24 4.83
C LYS A 136 33.45 -1.30 5.48
N VAL A 137 32.15 -1.31 5.22
CA VAL A 137 31.22 -2.23 5.88
C VAL A 137 30.45 -3.09 4.90
N LYS A 138 30.16 -4.33 5.32
CA LYS A 138 29.27 -5.27 4.65
C LYS A 138 28.07 -5.53 5.55
N PHE A 139 26.89 -5.67 4.96
CA PHE A 139 25.65 -5.96 5.67
C PHE A 139 25.13 -7.35 5.32
N TYR A 140 24.58 -8.04 6.31
CA TYR A 140 23.78 -9.24 6.13
C TYR A 140 22.32 -8.88 6.32
N ALA A 141 21.47 -9.27 5.37
CA ALA A 141 20.05 -8.99 5.40
C ALA A 141 19.29 -10.32 5.46
N MET A 142 18.50 -10.49 6.51
CA MET A 142 17.77 -11.73 6.82
C MET A 142 16.27 -11.56 6.61
N SER A 143 15.52 -12.65 6.73
CA SER A 143 14.07 -12.67 6.64
C SER A 143 13.58 -12.13 5.29
N GLU A 144 12.67 -11.16 5.28
CA GLU A 144 12.06 -10.61 4.05
C GLU A 144 13.09 -10.09 3.04
N TYR A 145 14.24 -9.56 3.48
CA TYR A 145 15.30 -9.17 2.56
C TYR A 145 15.84 -10.36 1.77
N TRP A 146 16.02 -11.51 2.41
CA TRP A 146 16.49 -12.73 1.76
C TRP A 146 15.38 -13.39 0.93
N TYR A 147 14.20 -13.64 1.51
CA TYR A 147 13.10 -14.30 0.79
C TYR A 147 12.70 -13.55 -0.48
N THR A 148 12.46 -12.23 -0.39
CA THR A 148 12.02 -11.45 -1.56
C THR A 148 13.08 -11.32 -2.64
N SER A 149 14.36 -11.25 -2.28
CA SER A 149 15.45 -11.14 -3.25
C SER A 149 15.76 -12.49 -3.91
N ALA A 150 15.79 -13.57 -3.12
CA ALA A 150 16.00 -14.93 -3.61
C ALA A 150 14.89 -15.36 -4.58
N ASP A 151 13.62 -15.07 -4.27
CA ASP A 151 12.48 -15.42 -5.13
C ASP A 151 12.49 -14.69 -6.49
N LEU A 152 13.07 -13.49 -6.56
CA LEU A 152 13.08 -12.66 -7.77
C LEU A 152 14.28 -12.89 -8.68
N ASP A 153 15.45 -13.18 -8.11
CA ASP A 153 16.71 -13.24 -8.86
C ASP A 153 17.34 -14.64 -8.84
N ASN A 154 16.77 -15.63 -8.12
CA ASN A 154 17.41 -16.93 -7.86
C ASN A 154 18.86 -16.81 -7.36
N ARG A 155 19.21 -15.65 -6.78
CA ARG A 155 20.53 -15.36 -6.21
C ARG A 155 20.42 -15.40 -4.70
N VAL A 156 21.10 -16.38 -4.11
CA VAL A 156 21.03 -16.64 -2.67
C VAL A 156 22.02 -15.79 -1.86
N ASN A 157 23.09 -15.28 -2.50
CA ASN A 157 24.30 -14.83 -1.79
C ASN A 157 24.65 -13.33 -1.92
N THR A 158 24.23 -12.64 -2.98
CA THR A 158 24.58 -11.23 -3.18
C THR A 158 23.39 -10.45 -3.71
N TYR A 159 23.19 -9.26 -3.16
CA TYR A 159 22.12 -8.34 -3.56
C TYR A 159 22.67 -7.29 -4.53
N ASP A 160 22.01 -7.12 -5.68
CA ASP A 160 22.23 -6.02 -6.62
C ASP A 160 20.91 -5.29 -6.89
N PHE A 161 20.87 -3.98 -6.61
CA PHE A 161 19.64 -3.20 -6.72
C PHE A 161 19.13 -3.12 -8.18
N SER A 162 20.02 -2.99 -9.15
CA SER A 162 19.64 -2.85 -10.57
C SER A 162 18.97 -4.12 -11.09
N SER A 163 19.59 -5.28 -10.82
CA SER A 163 19.06 -6.59 -11.17
C SER A 163 17.73 -6.87 -10.45
N PHE A 164 17.68 -6.62 -9.14
CA PHE A 164 16.46 -6.74 -8.35
C PHE A 164 15.32 -5.86 -8.89
N GLU A 165 15.57 -4.57 -9.14
CA GLU A 165 14.55 -3.65 -9.65
C GLU A 165 14.03 -4.09 -11.02
N LYS A 166 14.92 -4.55 -11.91
CA LYS A 166 14.53 -5.07 -13.23
C LYS A 166 13.63 -6.29 -13.10
N HIS A 167 14.02 -7.30 -12.32
CA HIS A 167 13.22 -8.51 -12.13
C HIS A 167 11.91 -8.22 -11.41
N ALA A 168 11.92 -7.37 -10.39
CA ALA A 168 10.72 -6.93 -9.68
C ALA A 168 9.72 -6.28 -10.66
N LYS A 169 10.14 -5.33 -11.49
CA LYS A 169 9.25 -4.68 -12.48
C LYS A 169 8.62 -5.69 -13.44
N VAL A 170 9.41 -6.63 -13.96
CA VAL A 170 8.93 -7.66 -14.89
C VAL A 170 7.96 -8.62 -14.20
N ARG A 171 8.29 -9.11 -13.01
CA ARG A 171 7.46 -10.08 -12.28
C ARG A 171 6.13 -9.49 -11.87
N PHE A 172 6.14 -8.22 -11.51
CA PHE A 172 5.01 -7.50 -10.93
C PHE A 172 3.98 -7.04 -11.97
N ALA A 173 4.43 -6.79 -13.20
CA ALA A 173 3.57 -6.42 -14.33
C ALA A 173 2.88 -7.63 -15.02
N LYS A 174 3.15 -8.86 -14.59
CA LYS A 174 2.57 -10.08 -15.18
C LYS A 174 1.30 -10.49 -14.45
N CYS A 175 0.27 -10.88 -15.21
CA CYS A 175 -0.94 -11.49 -14.64
C CYS A 175 -0.59 -12.82 -13.98
N ILE A 176 -1.11 -13.02 -12.77
CA ILE A 176 -1.06 -14.33 -12.11
C ILE A 176 -2.35 -15.05 -12.55
N PHE A 177 -2.21 -16.03 -13.44
CA PHE A 177 -3.27 -16.97 -13.81
C PHE A 177 -3.28 -18.15 -12.84
#